data_AF-A0A524G082-F1
#
_entry.id   AF-A0A524G082-F1
#
_cell.length_a   1.000
_cell.length_b   1.000
_cell.length_c   1.000
_cell.angle_alpha   90.00
_cell.angle_beta   90.00
_cell.angle_gamma   90.00
#
_symmetry.space_group_name_H-M   'P 1'
#
loop_
_entity.id
_entity.type
_entity.pdbx_description
1 polymer ?
#
loop_
_entity_poly.entity_id
_entity_poly.type
_entity_poly.pdbx_seq_one_letter_code
_entity_poly.pdbx_strand_id
1 'polypeptide(L)'
;MPHTGNIDETLDEEQELLMRARLHVKSGLDRFSHGMTVDAIAAFYDAISSAMQRCIIVREISTNEVDISEDFTLFKMLLKSGVFNDSITLEDFEYIRQTLEDAFENKLKTFDETSFLDVSESLLMQLGIIKEGEIVS
;
A
#
# COMPACT_ATOMS: atom_id res chain seq x y z
N MET A 1 -11.13 4.74 -2.85
CA MET A 1 -12.11 5.82 -3.20
C MET A 1 -11.42 6.89 -4.04
N PRO A 2 -12.08 7.55 -5.00
CA PRO A 2 -11.47 8.64 -5.76
C PRO A 2 -11.23 9.87 -4.88
N HIS A 3 -10.01 10.42 -4.93
CA HIS A 3 -9.61 11.64 -4.19
C HIS A 3 -9.92 12.93 -4.95
N THR A 4 -10.98 12.92 -5.75
CA THR A 4 -11.33 14.04 -6.65
C THR A 4 -11.42 15.34 -5.85
N GLY A 5 -10.56 16.31 -6.17
CA GLY A 5 -10.48 17.62 -5.50
C GLY A 5 -9.47 17.74 -4.35
N ASN A 6 -8.83 16.65 -3.91
CA ASN A 6 -7.76 16.69 -2.90
C ASN A 6 -6.36 16.55 -3.51
N ILE A 7 -6.23 16.10 -4.74
CA ILE A 7 -4.97 16.01 -5.48
C ILE A 7 -4.96 17.16 -6.50
N ASP A 8 -3.86 17.90 -6.56
CA ASP A 8 -3.65 18.94 -7.55
C ASP A 8 -3.48 18.28 -8.93
N GLU A 9 -4.38 18.60 -9.87
CA GLU A 9 -4.39 18.04 -11.24
C GLU A 9 -3.19 18.49 -12.09
N THR A 10 -2.36 19.41 -11.58
CA THR A 10 -1.12 19.85 -12.24
C THR A 10 0.10 19.02 -11.86
N LEU A 11 -0.03 18.08 -10.91
CA LEU A 11 1.07 17.20 -10.52
C LEU A 11 1.42 16.24 -11.66
N ASP A 12 2.71 15.89 -11.73
CA ASP A 12 3.12 14.75 -12.55
C ASP A 12 2.67 13.43 -11.91
N GLU A 13 2.71 12.35 -12.70
CA GLU A 13 2.25 11.03 -12.29
C GLU A 13 2.94 10.51 -11.01
N GLU A 14 4.24 10.79 -10.87
CA GLU A 14 5.02 10.40 -9.69
C GLU A 14 4.51 11.10 -8.42
N GLN A 15 4.33 12.42 -8.52
CA GLN A 15 3.86 13.27 -7.42
C GLN A 15 2.41 12.94 -7.04
N GLU A 16 1.55 12.69 -8.03
CA GLU A 16 0.17 12.25 -7.82
C GLU A 16 0.13 10.94 -7.03
N LEU A 17 0.90 9.92 -7.43
CA LEU A 17 0.93 8.63 -6.75
C LEU A 17 1.50 8.73 -5.33
N LEU A 18 2.50 9.58 -5.11
CA LEU A 18 3.03 9.86 -3.77
C LEU A 18 1.96 10.47 -2.87
N MET A 19 1.26 11.48 -3.38
CA MET A 19 0.21 12.18 -2.64
C MET A 19 -0.95 11.23 -2.33
N ARG A 20 -1.38 10.44 -3.31
CA ARG A 20 -2.42 9.42 -3.17
C ARG A 20 -2.06 8.41 -2.08
N ALA A 21 -0.85 7.85 -2.12
CA ALA A 21 -0.39 6.90 -1.11
C ALA A 21 -0.46 7.50 0.30
N ARG A 22 0.06 8.72 0.50
CA ARG A 22 0.04 9.41 1.81
C ARG A 22 -1.37 9.73 2.30
N LEU A 23 -2.26 10.18 1.42
CA LEU A 23 -3.66 10.44 1.75
C LEU A 23 -4.37 9.15 2.20
N HIS A 24 -4.09 8.04 1.52
CA HIS A 24 -4.65 6.75 1.88
C HIS A 24 -4.13 6.23 3.22
N VAL A 25 -2.83 6.36 3.53
CA VAL A 25 -2.29 6.03 4.86
C VAL A 25 -3.01 6.84 5.95
N LYS A 26 -3.01 8.16 5.80
CA LYS A 26 -3.62 9.05 6.79
C LYS A 26 -5.10 8.74 7.00
N SER A 27 -5.85 8.55 5.91
CA SER A 27 -7.27 8.26 5.99
C SER A 27 -7.56 6.82 6.44
N GLY A 28 -6.64 5.87 6.24
CA GLY A 28 -6.72 4.52 6.80
C GLY A 28 -6.59 4.54 8.32
N LEU A 29 -5.59 5.25 8.85
CA LEU A 29 -5.42 5.47 10.30
C LEU A 29 -6.65 6.13 10.94
N ASP A 30 -7.16 7.19 10.31
CA ASP A 30 -8.37 7.86 10.77
C ASP A 30 -9.56 6.89 10.81
N ARG A 31 -9.74 6.05 9.79
CA ARG A 31 -10.81 5.06 9.75
C ARG A 31 -10.67 3.97 10.82
N PHE A 32 -9.47 3.48 11.11
CA PHE A 32 -9.25 2.55 12.23
C PHE A 32 -9.70 3.17 13.55
N SER A 33 -9.35 4.45 13.80
CA SER A 33 -9.76 5.15 15.03
C SER A 33 -11.28 5.32 15.19
N HIS A 34 -12.02 5.27 14.08
CA HIS A 34 -13.49 5.32 14.04
C HIS A 34 -14.17 3.93 13.98
N GLY A 35 -13.41 2.84 14.10
CA GLY A 35 -13.93 1.47 13.99
C GLY A 35 -14.38 1.08 12.58
N MET A 36 -13.95 1.82 11.55
CA MET A 36 -14.26 1.56 10.14
C MET A 36 -13.21 0.60 9.54
N THR A 37 -13.07 -0.58 10.13
CA THR A 37 -11.98 -1.53 9.85
C THR A 37 -11.87 -1.92 8.37
N VAL A 38 -12.98 -2.25 7.71
CA VAL A 38 -12.97 -2.66 6.28
C VAL A 38 -12.49 -1.52 5.39
N ASP A 39 -12.99 -0.30 5.62
CA ASP A 39 -12.59 0.88 4.85
C ASP A 39 -11.13 1.28 5.14
N ALA A 40 -10.64 1.02 6.36
CA ALA A 40 -9.26 1.26 6.73
C ALA A 40 -8.31 0.29 6.00
N ILE A 41 -8.61 -1.01 6.00
CA ILE A 41 -7.85 -2.04 5.28
C ILE A 41 -7.80 -1.70 3.78
N ALA A 42 -8.94 -1.35 3.18
CA ALA A 42 -9.00 -0.94 1.77
C ALA A 42 -8.13 0.29 1.48
N ALA A 43 -8.15 1.29 2.38
CA ALA A 43 -7.30 2.46 2.24
C ALA A 43 -5.80 2.10 2.31
N PHE A 44 -5.39 1.23 3.24
CA PHE A 44 -4.00 0.78 3.33
C PHE A 44 -3.55 0.01 2.07
N TYR A 45 -4.42 -0.86 1.55
CA TYR A 45 -4.15 -1.55 0.29
C TYR A 45 -3.99 -0.57 -0.88
N ASP A 46 -4.90 0.41 -1.02
CA ASP A 46 -4.81 1.47 -2.04
C ASP A 46 -3.50 2.29 -1.89
N ALA A 47 -3.04 2.51 -0.65
CA ALA A 47 -1.78 3.20 -0.39
C ALA A 47 -0.58 2.40 -0.91
N ILE A 48 -0.54 1.10 -0.60
CA ILE A 48 0.54 0.19 -1.02
C ILE A 48 0.56 0.06 -2.54
N SER A 49 -0.59 -0.14 -3.18
CA SER A 49 -0.70 -0.20 -4.65
C SER A 49 -0.16 1.07 -5.31
N SER A 50 -0.61 2.25 -4.85
CA SER A 50 -0.13 3.55 -5.37
C SER A 50 1.38 3.72 -5.18
N ALA A 51 1.90 3.30 -4.03
CA ALA A 51 3.31 3.38 -3.70
C ALA A 51 4.18 2.45 -4.59
N MET A 52 3.69 1.25 -4.88
CA MET A 52 4.36 0.32 -5.80
C MET A 52 4.39 0.86 -7.22
N GLN A 53 3.29 1.42 -7.72
CA GLN A 53 3.23 2.05 -9.05
C GLN A 53 4.23 3.20 -9.15
N ARG A 54 4.29 4.06 -8.13
CA ARG A 54 5.28 5.13 -8.05
C ARG A 54 6.71 4.59 -8.11
N CYS A 55 6.99 3.48 -7.43
CA CYS A 55 8.32 2.91 -7.35
C CYS A 55 8.86 2.50 -8.74
N ILE A 56 7.99 1.99 -9.61
CA ILE A 56 8.35 1.67 -11.00
C ILE A 56 8.81 2.92 -11.76
N ILE A 57 8.09 4.04 -11.60
CA ILE A 57 8.40 5.31 -12.25
C ILE A 57 9.74 5.85 -11.74
N VAL A 58 9.88 5.99 -10.42
CA VAL A 58 11.07 6.59 -9.78
C VAL A 58 12.34 5.79 -10.08
N ARG A 59 12.25 4.47 -10.15
CA ARG A 59 13.39 3.58 -10.38
C ARG A 59 13.55 3.17 -11.84
N GLU A 60 12.71 3.70 -12.74
CA GLU A 60 12.70 3.38 -14.18
C GLU A 60 12.71 1.85 -14.43
N ILE A 61 11.93 1.09 -13.64
CA ILE A 61 11.91 -0.36 -13.73
C ILE A 61 11.17 -0.76 -15.02
N SER A 62 11.87 -1.49 -15.90
CA SER A 62 11.30 -1.96 -17.16
C SER A 62 10.13 -2.92 -16.94
N THR A 63 9.02 -2.66 -17.63
CA THR A 63 7.77 -3.44 -17.55
C THR A 63 7.49 -4.27 -18.80
N ASN A 64 8.46 -4.34 -19.73
CA ASN A 64 8.28 -4.66 -21.15
C ASN A 64 7.51 -5.94 -21.53
N GLU A 65 7.17 -6.84 -20.60
CA GLU A 65 6.43 -8.08 -20.90
C GLU A 65 5.49 -8.51 -19.77
N VAL A 66 5.24 -7.63 -18.79
CA VAL A 66 4.52 -8.00 -17.57
C VAL A 66 3.30 -7.12 -17.42
N ASP A 67 2.14 -7.75 -17.24
CA ASP A 67 0.91 -7.03 -16.91
C ASP A 67 1.01 -6.49 -15.48
N ILE A 68 1.39 -5.22 -15.38
CA ILE A 68 1.50 -4.49 -14.12
C ILE A 68 0.15 -3.97 -13.61
N SER A 69 -0.95 -4.27 -14.30
CA SER A 69 -2.28 -3.92 -13.79
C SER A 69 -2.66 -4.74 -12.55
N GLU A 70 -1.98 -5.87 -12.33
CA GLU A 70 -2.14 -6.68 -11.13
C GLU A 70 -1.07 -6.35 -10.07
N ASP A 71 -1.53 -5.92 -8.89
CA ASP A 71 -0.65 -5.53 -7.77
C ASP A 71 0.30 -6.65 -7.34
N PHE A 72 -0.13 -7.92 -7.39
CA PHE A 72 0.71 -9.06 -7.02
C PHE A 72 1.88 -9.26 -7.97
N THR A 73 1.63 -9.04 -9.25
CA THR A 73 2.66 -9.10 -10.30
C THR A 73 3.64 -7.94 -10.14
N LEU A 74 3.12 -6.74 -9.88
CA LEU A 74 3.91 -5.56 -9.56
C LEU A 74 4.81 -5.77 -8.32
N PHE A 75 4.26 -6.30 -7.23
CA PHE A 75 5.03 -6.61 -6.02
C PHE A 75 6.19 -7.58 -6.30
N LYS A 76 5.93 -8.67 -7.02
CA LYS A 76 6.96 -9.65 -7.41
C LYS A 76 8.09 -9.03 -8.23
N MET A 77 7.77 -8.07 -9.11
CA MET A 77 8.79 -7.35 -9.85
C MET A 77 9.65 -6.50 -8.93
N LEU A 78 9.03 -5.69 -8.06
CA LEU A 78 9.76 -4.84 -7.11
C LEU A 78 10.66 -5.66 -6.17
N LEU A 79 10.17 -6.81 -5.70
CA LEU A 79 10.95 -7.76 -4.91
C LEU A 79 12.18 -8.27 -5.68
N LYS A 80 12.01 -8.72 -6.93
CA LYS A 80 13.13 -9.16 -7.80
C LYS A 80 14.11 -8.03 -8.13
N SER A 81 13.64 -6.79 -8.19
CA SER A 81 14.44 -5.60 -8.45
C SER A 81 15.20 -5.08 -7.22
N GLY A 82 15.09 -5.74 -6.06
CA GLY A 82 15.78 -5.34 -4.84
C GLY A 82 15.26 -4.00 -4.27
N VAL A 83 13.98 -3.71 -4.48
CA VAL A 83 13.30 -2.59 -3.81
C VAL A 83 13.16 -2.87 -2.34
N PHE A 84 12.76 -4.10 -2.03
CA PHE A 84 12.62 -4.61 -0.69
C PHE A 84 13.92 -5.28 -0.23
N ASN A 85 14.28 -5.10 1.04
CA ASN A 85 15.31 -5.87 1.71
C ASN A 85 14.76 -7.23 2.17
N ASP A 86 15.61 -8.04 2.82
CA ASP A 86 15.25 -9.40 3.26
C ASP A 86 14.16 -9.47 4.36
N SER A 87 13.69 -8.32 4.88
CA SER A 87 12.63 -8.28 5.90
C SER A 87 11.22 -8.28 5.32
N ILE A 88 11.07 -8.15 3.99
CA ILE A 88 9.77 -8.21 3.31
C ILE A 88 9.79 -9.38 2.35
N THR A 89 8.78 -10.25 2.48
CA THR A 89 8.64 -11.46 1.67
C THR A 89 7.36 -11.45 0.84
N LEU A 90 7.17 -12.50 0.03
CA LEU A 90 5.93 -12.68 -0.73
C LEU A 90 4.73 -12.93 0.20
N GLU A 91 4.97 -13.61 1.32
CA GLU A 91 3.96 -13.92 2.32
C GLU A 91 3.42 -12.65 3.00
N ASP A 92 4.24 -11.63 3.19
CA ASP A 92 3.80 -10.34 3.77
C ASP A 92 2.78 -9.65 2.87
N PHE A 93 3.06 -9.60 1.57
CA PHE A 93 2.13 -9.00 0.62
C PHE A 93 0.87 -9.86 0.42
N GLU A 94 1.02 -11.18 0.42
CA GLU A 94 -0.12 -12.09 0.37
C GLU A 94 -1.02 -11.96 1.60
N TYR A 95 -0.44 -11.74 2.79
CA TYR A 95 -1.19 -11.44 4.01
C TYR A 95 -2.02 -10.17 3.88
N ILE A 96 -1.45 -9.08 3.35
CA ILE A 96 -2.19 -7.83 3.08
C ILE A 96 -3.34 -8.06 2.09
N ARG A 97 -3.07 -8.77 0.99
CA ARG A 97 -4.07 -9.11 -0.04
C ARG A 97 -5.21 -9.96 0.52
N GLN A 98 -4.89 -11.02 1.25
CA GLN A 98 -5.88 -11.89 1.87
C GLN A 98 -6.70 -11.15 2.92
N THR A 99 -6.08 -10.26 3.68
CA THR A 99 -6.78 -9.43 4.68
C THR A 99 -7.82 -8.52 4.01
N LEU A 100 -7.51 -7.96 2.85
CA LEU A 100 -8.48 -7.18 2.06
C LEU A 100 -9.65 -8.06 1.58
N GLU A 101 -9.36 -9.23 1.03
CA GLU A 101 -10.40 -10.17 0.58
C GLU A 101 -11.32 -10.58 1.75
N ASP A 102 -10.73 -10.93 2.89
CA ASP A 102 -11.46 -11.27 4.10
C ASP A 102 -12.29 -10.10 4.63
N ALA A 103 -11.80 -8.86 4.48
CA ALA A 103 -12.55 -7.65 4.81
C ALA A 103 -13.82 -7.52 3.97
N PHE A 104 -13.72 -7.71 2.65
CA PHE A 104 -14.87 -7.64 1.75
C PHE A 104 -15.84 -8.81 1.93
N GLU A 105 -15.37 -9.96 2.36
CA GLU A 105 -16.20 -11.13 2.65
C GLU A 105 -16.76 -11.15 4.09
N ASN A 106 -16.51 -10.11 4.90
CA ASN A 106 -16.88 -10.04 6.32
C ASN A 106 -16.31 -11.20 7.17
N LYS A 107 -15.09 -11.64 6.86
CA LYS A 107 -14.37 -12.75 7.51
C LYS A 107 -13.33 -12.30 8.56
N LEU A 108 -13.33 -11.03 8.96
CA LEU A 108 -12.37 -10.43 9.90
C LEU A 108 -12.53 -10.82 11.39
N LYS A 109 -13.08 -11.99 11.73
CA LYS A 109 -13.38 -12.37 13.13
C LYS A 109 -12.14 -12.43 14.03
N THR A 110 -10.97 -12.66 13.46
CA THR A 110 -9.68 -12.75 14.17
C THR A 110 -8.67 -11.74 13.61
N PHE A 111 -9.16 -10.63 13.05
CA PHE A 111 -8.28 -9.59 12.53
C PHE A 111 -7.43 -8.97 13.65
N ASP A 112 -6.12 -8.98 13.44
CA ASP A 112 -5.15 -8.32 14.30
C ASP A 112 -4.68 -7.03 13.62
N GLU A 113 -5.22 -5.92 14.10
CA GLU A 113 -4.89 -4.59 13.61
C GLU A 113 -3.39 -4.27 13.77
N THR A 114 -2.77 -4.72 14.85
CA THR A 114 -1.35 -4.42 15.13
C THR A 114 -0.47 -5.09 14.08
N SER A 115 -0.66 -6.40 13.88
CA SER A 115 0.08 -7.16 12.86
C SER A 115 -0.14 -6.59 11.45
N PHE A 116 -1.37 -6.18 11.13
CA PHE A 116 -1.67 -5.56 9.83
C PHE A 116 -0.95 -4.22 9.63
N LEU A 117 -0.95 -3.36 10.65
CA LEU A 117 -0.28 -2.07 10.62
C LEU A 117 1.24 -2.23 10.58
N ASP A 118 1.83 -3.19 11.31
CA ASP A 118 3.27 -3.47 11.31
C ASP A 118 3.77 -3.87 9.91
N VAL A 119 3.06 -4.80 9.26
CA VAL A 119 3.40 -5.25 7.90
C VAL A 119 3.19 -4.11 6.90
N SER A 120 2.09 -3.37 7.01
CA SER A 120 1.80 -2.23 6.15
C SER A 120 2.85 -1.13 6.28
N GLU A 121 3.27 -0.81 7.52
CA GLU A 121 4.30 0.18 7.80
C GLU A 121 5.64 -0.24 7.18
N SER A 122 6.03 -1.50 7.37
CA SER A 122 7.26 -2.05 6.81
C SER A 122 7.30 -1.94 5.28
N LEU A 123 6.20 -2.28 4.60
CA LEU A 123 6.06 -2.12 3.15
C LEU A 123 6.15 -0.65 2.72
N LEU A 124 5.36 0.23 3.34
CA LEU A 124 5.26 1.65 2.99
C LEU A 124 6.56 2.41 3.27
N MET A 125 7.31 2.02 4.30
CA MET A 125 8.63 2.57 4.62
C MET A 125 9.63 2.21 3.51
N GLN A 126 9.69 0.94 3.08
CA GLN A 126 10.61 0.52 2.01
C GLN A 126 10.23 1.08 0.64
N LEU A 127 8.95 1.38 0.42
CA LEU A 127 8.46 2.13 -0.74
C LEU A 127 8.68 3.65 -0.64
N GLY A 128 9.20 4.14 0.49
CA GLY A 128 9.56 5.55 0.70
C GLY A 128 8.36 6.49 0.91
N ILE A 129 7.23 5.97 1.38
CA ILE A 129 6.00 6.76 1.61
C ILE A 129 6.02 7.45 2.98
N ILE A 130 6.42 6.69 3.99
CA ILE A 130 6.43 7.07 5.41
C ILE A 130 7.82 6.82 6.02
N LYS A 131 8.03 7.31 7.25
CA LYS A 131 9.21 7.02 8.07
C LYS A 131 8.89 5.97 9.14
N GLU A 132 9.93 5.37 9.69
CA GLU A 132 9.83 4.45 10.82
C GLU A 132 9.09 5.10 12.00
N GLY A 133 8.06 4.40 12.52
CA GLY A 133 7.26 4.84 13.66
C GLY A 133 6.21 5.90 13.34
N GLU A 134 5.87 6.14 12.06
CA GLU A 134 4.78 7.07 11.70
C GLU A 134 3.39 6.44 11.80
N ILE A 135 3.28 5.10 11.87
CA ILE A 135 2.00 4.39 11.95
C ILE A 135 1.79 3.74 13.32
N VAL A 136 2.80 3.07 13.88
CA VAL A 136 2.66 2.20 15.06
C VAL A 136 3.18 2.86 16.36
N SER A 137 3.13 4.20 16.46
CA SER A 137 3.64 4.95 17.63
C SER A 137 2.72 4.93 18.85
#